data_AF-A0A0J1G5Y7-F1
#
_entry.id   AF-A0A0J1G5Y7-F1
#
_cell.length_a   1.000
_cell.length_b   1.000
_cell.length_c   1.000
_cell.angle_alpha   90.00
_cell.angle_beta   90.00
_cell.angle_gamma   90.00
#
_symmetry.space_group_name_H-M   'P 1'
#
loop_
_entity.id
_entity.type
_entity.pdbx_description
1 polymer ?
#
loop_
_entity_poly.entity_id
_entity_poly.type
_entity_poly.pdbx_seq_one_letter_code
_entity_poly.pdbx_strand_id
1 'polypeptide(L)'
;MGSIEKRGNSYRVTVSNGRDVNGKQILEKDTFTPAPGMTKRQIETTLNEFVVDFERAVKDGRNIRGERMTLEELSKLFLKDMAPCIVPPLVMAAAKQLKSQQKQTALEIGSQWIGLRGKDFDNNFVFTQWIAV
;
A
#
# COMPACT_ATOMS: atom_id res chain seq x y z
N MET A 1 -24.53 -0.60 -13.42
CA MET A 1 -24.87 0.81 -13.27
C MET A 1 -24.60 1.22 -11.83
N GLY A 2 -23.97 2.36 -11.59
CA GLY A 2 -23.70 2.91 -10.27
C GLY A 2 -24.98 3.38 -9.56
N SER A 3 -24.90 3.51 -8.24
CA SER A 3 -25.97 4.12 -7.44
C SER A 3 -25.85 5.64 -7.46
N ILE A 4 -26.99 6.35 -7.59
CA ILE A 4 -27.06 7.81 -7.61
C ILE A 4 -27.86 8.26 -6.39
N GLU A 5 -27.26 9.12 -5.56
CA GLU A 5 -27.89 9.70 -4.37
C GLU A 5 -27.93 11.24 -4.51
N LYS A 6 -29.12 11.84 -4.50
CA LYS A 6 -29.27 13.30 -4.54
C LYS A 6 -29.02 13.92 -3.17
N ARG A 7 -28.13 14.91 -3.08
CA ARG A 7 -27.77 15.66 -1.87
C ARG A 7 -27.93 17.16 -2.09
N GLY A 8 -29.14 17.66 -1.85
CA GLY A 8 -29.47 19.07 -2.09
C GLY A 8 -29.34 19.39 -3.59
N ASN A 9 -28.35 20.21 -3.94
CA ASN A 9 -28.05 20.58 -5.33
C ASN A 9 -27.00 19.69 -6.00
N SER A 10 -26.43 18.68 -5.32
CA SER A 10 -25.45 17.78 -5.90
C SER A 10 -25.93 16.34 -5.96
N TYR A 11 -25.23 15.52 -6.73
CA TYR A 11 -25.52 14.11 -6.93
C TYR A 11 -24.26 13.31 -6.62
N ARG A 12 -24.37 12.37 -5.68
CA ARG A 12 -23.29 11.43 -5.39
C ARG A 12 -23.49 10.16 -6.21
N VAL A 13 -22.49 9.82 -7.01
CA VAL A 13 -22.46 8.59 -7.81
C VAL A 13 -21.53 7.60 -7.13
N THR A 14 -21.98 6.36 -6.93
CA THR A 14 -21.20 5.28 -6.33
C THR A 14 -21.13 4.09 -7.28
N VAL A 15 -19.92 3.68 -7.65
CA VAL A 15 -19.67 2.55 -8.56
C VAL A 15 -18.88 1.47 -7.82
N SER A 16 -19.26 0.21 -8.02
CA SER A 16 -18.52 -0.92 -7.45
C SER A 16 -17.31 -1.25 -8.31
N ASN A 17 -16.14 -1.37 -7.68
CA ASN A 17 -14.88 -1.79 -8.29
C ASN A 17 -14.45 -3.19 -7.80
N GLY A 18 -15.39 -4.14 -7.81
CA GLY A 18 -15.16 -5.49 -7.29
C GLY A 18 -15.17 -5.62 -5.76
N ARG A 19 -14.44 -6.62 -5.26
CA ARG A 19 -14.33 -6.99 -3.84
C ARG A 19 -12.87 -7.21 -3.46
N ASP A 20 -12.53 -6.89 -2.22
CA ASP A 20 -11.21 -7.19 -1.67
C ASP A 20 -11.04 -8.68 -1.32
N VAL A 21 -9.86 -9.05 -0.84
CA VAL A 21 -9.52 -10.42 -0.43
C VAL A 21 -10.39 -10.95 0.73
N ASN A 22 -11.03 -10.06 1.48
CA ASN A 22 -11.94 -10.39 2.59
C ASN A 22 -13.41 -10.39 2.15
N GLY A 23 -13.70 -10.21 0.85
CA GLY A 23 -15.05 -10.14 0.30
C GLY A 23 -15.76 -8.79 0.49
N LYS A 24 -15.10 -7.79 1.08
CA LYS A 24 -15.65 -6.44 1.25
C LYS A 24 -15.69 -5.73 -0.10
N GLN A 25 -16.81 -5.09 -0.39
CA GLN A 25 -16.99 -4.37 -1.65
C GLN A 25 -16.12 -3.12 -1.71
N ILE A 26 -15.39 -2.96 -2.81
CA ILE A 26 -14.61 -1.77 -3.11
C ILE A 26 -15.54 -0.80 -3.84
N LEU A 27 -15.78 0.36 -3.24
CA LEU A 27 -16.73 1.35 -3.75
C LEU A 27 -15.99 2.65 -4.07
N GLU A 28 -16.07 3.05 -5.33
CA GLU A 28 -15.59 4.35 -5.80
C GLU A 28 -16.75 5.34 -5.79
N LYS A 29 -16.49 6.56 -5.31
CA LYS A 29 -17.52 7.60 -5.16
C LYS A 29 -17.08 8.88 -5.83
N ASP A 30 -18.00 9.57 -6.49
CA ASP A 30 -17.79 10.92 -6.98
C ASP A 30 -19.04 11.78 -6.80
N THR A 31 -18.88 13.10 -6.91
CA THR A 31 -19.96 14.07 -6.76
C THR A 31 -20.08 14.94 -8.00
N PHE A 32 -21.25 14.87 -8.65
CA PHE A 32 -21.64 15.78 -9.72
C PHE A 32 -22.43 16.96 -9.15
N THR A 33 -22.02 18.18 -9.49
CA THR A 33 -22.75 19.41 -9.13
C THR A 33 -23.17 20.11 -10.42
N PRO A 34 -24.47 20.23 -10.72
CA PRO A 34 -24.95 20.89 -11.92
C PRO A 34 -24.65 22.39 -11.89
N ALA A 35 -24.43 22.96 -13.08
CA ALA A 35 -24.22 24.40 -13.22
C ALA A 35 -25.49 25.20 -12.89
N PRO A 36 -25.35 26.42 -12.33
CA PRO A 36 -26.50 27.29 -12.08
C PRO A 36 -27.27 27.58 -13.38
N GLY A 37 -28.60 27.47 -13.35
CA GLY A 37 -29.47 27.79 -14.49
C GLY A 37 -29.77 26.64 -15.46
N MET A 38 -29.26 25.43 -15.21
CA MET A 38 -29.64 24.26 -16.01
C MET A 38 -31.11 23.85 -15.77
N THR A 39 -31.79 23.48 -16.85
CA THR A 39 -33.13 22.87 -16.77
C THR A 39 -33.04 21.44 -16.23
N LYS A 40 -34.14 20.94 -15.64
CA LYS A 40 -34.19 19.57 -15.11
C LYS A 40 -33.73 18.50 -16.12
N ARG A 41 -34.14 18.64 -17.39
CA ARG A 41 -33.75 17.71 -18.47
C ARG A 41 -32.25 17.77 -18.74
N GLN A 42 -31.66 18.97 -18.79
CA GLN A 42 -30.22 19.12 -18.99
C GLN A 42 -29.43 18.52 -17.81
N ILE A 43 -29.92 18.67 -16.58
CA ILE A 43 -29.30 18.06 -15.40
C ILE A 43 -29.33 16.54 -15.50
N GLU A 44 -30.46 15.96 -15.91
CA GLU A 44 -30.58 14.50 -16.07
C GLU A 44 -29.66 13.97 -17.17
N THR A 45 -29.59 14.64 -18.33
CA THR A 45 -28.69 14.25 -19.43
C THR A 45 -27.22 14.32 -19.00
N THR A 46 -26.78 15.45 -18.44
CA THR A 46 -25.39 15.64 -18.03
C THR A 46 -24.99 14.73 -16.87
N LEU A 47 -25.92 14.45 -15.94
CA LEU A 47 -25.71 13.48 -14.87
C LEU A 47 -25.53 12.07 -15.42
N ASN A 48 -26.33 11.65 -16.41
CA ASN A 48 -26.19 10.32 -17.01
C ASN A 48 -24.87 10.17 -17.77
N GLU A 49 -24.44 11.19 -18.52
CA GLU A 49 -23.13 11.21 -19.18
C GLU A 49 -22.01 11.05 -18.15
N PHE A 50 -22.05 11.83 -17.07
CA PHE A 50 -21.10 11.74 -15.97
C PHE A 50 -21.05 10.34 -15.33
N VAL A 51 -22.22 9.71 -15.11
CA VAL A 51 -22.30 8.35 -14.55
C VAL A 51 -21.64 7.34 -15.49
N VAL A 52 -21.88 7.43 -16.79
CA VAL A 52 -21.30 6.53 -17.79
C VAL A 52 -19.77 6.68 -17.85
N ASP A 53 -19.28 7.91 -17.87
CA ASP A 53 -17.84 8.19 -17.90
C ASP A 53 -17.15 7.73 -16.62
N PHE A 54 -17.79 7.96 -15.47
CA PHE A 54 -17.27 7.49 -14.19
C PHE A 54 -17.25 5.96 -14.11
N GLU A 55 -18.31 5.28 -14.57
CA GLU A 55 -18.32 3.81 -14.64
C GLU A 55 -17.23 3.26 -15.55
N ARG A 56 -17.00 3.91 -16.69
CA ARG A 56 -15.92 3.53 -17.62
C ARG A 56 -14.56 3.70 -16.95
N ALA A 57 -14.31 4.84 -16.32
CA ALA A 57 -13.04 5.10 -15.61
C ALA A 57 -12.76 4.08 -14.50
N VAL A 58 -13.79 3.68 -13.75
CA VAL A 58 -13.65 2.67 -12.68
C VAL A 58 -13.32 1.29 -13.27
N LYS A 59 -14.01 0.89 -14.34
CA LYS A 59 -13.79 -0.42 -15.00
C LYS A 59 -12.46 -0.50 -15.73
N ASP A 60 -12.01 0.60 -16.33
CA ASP A 60 -10.72 0.70 -17.02
C ASP A 60 -9.53 0.64 -16.03
N GLY A 61 -9.80 0.69 -14.72
CA GLY A 61 -8.75 0.66 -13.68
C GLY A 61 -7.94 1.95 -13.61
N ARG A 62 -8.51 3.09 -14.04
CA ARG A 62 -7.83 4.38 -13.89
C ARG A 62 -7.60 4.68 -12.42
N ASN A 63 -6.53 5.41 -12.13
CA ASN A 63 -6.22 5.82 -10.76
C ASN A 63 -7.09 7.02 -10.35
N ILE A 64 -8.39 6.79 -10.20
CA ILE A 64 -9.41 7.78 -9.83
C ILE A 64 -9.04 8.49 -8.53
N ARG A 65 -8.50 7.74 -7.56
CA ARG A 65 -8.08 8.29 -6.28
C ARG A 65 -6.83 9.17 -6.42
N GLY A 66 -5.90 8.77 -7.29
CA GLY A 66 -4.68 9.50 -7.63
C GLY A 66 -4.94 10.84 -8.31
N GLU A 67 -5.89 10.90 -9.23
CA GLU A 67 -6.26 12.14 -9.93
C GLU A 67 -6.84 13.21 -9.01
N ARG A 68 -7.43 12.80 -7.87
CA ARG A 68 -8.10 13.70 -6.93
C ARG A 68 -7.26 14.04 -5.69
N MET A 69 -6.08 13.44 -5.54
CA MET A 69 -5.22 13.70 -4.40
C MET A 69 -4.14 14.73 -4.73
N THR A 70 -3.77 15.51 -3.73
CA THR A 70 -2.61 16.39 -3.81
C THR A 70 -1.31 15.56 -3.78
N LEU A 71 -0.22 16.15 -4.28
CA LEU A 71 1.11 15.55 -4.15
C LEU A 71 1.50 15.32 -2.68
N GLU A 72 1.06 16.18 -1.77
CA GLU A 72 1.29 16.04 -0.33
C GLU A 72 0.61 14.77 0.23
N GLU A 73 -0.66 14.55 -0.11
CA GLU A 73 -1.41 13.35 0.32
C GLU A 73 -0.79 12.07 -0.26
N LEU A 74 -0.40 12.11 -1.54
CA LEU A 74 0.31 11.01 -2.18
C LEU A 74 1.60 10.69 -1.45
N SER A 75 2.39 11.72 -1.12
CA SER A 75 3.67 11.57 -0.42
C SER A 75 3.49 10.91 0.96
N LYS A 76 2.44 11.28 1.70
CA LYS A 76 2.12 10.66 3.00
C LYS A 76 1.79 9.17 2.87
N LEU A 77 0.99 8.80 1.85
CA LEU A 77 0.66 7.39 1.58
C LEU A 77 1.91 6.60 1.19
N PHE A 78 2.70 7.14 0.27
CA PHE A 78 3.93 6.50 -0.20
C PHE A 78 4.92 6.25 0.95
N LEU A 79 5.17 7.25 1.81
CA LEU A 79 6.08 7.11 2.94
C LEU A 79 5.57 6.11 3.98
N LYS A 80 4.25 5.99 4.14
CA LYS A 80 3.65 5.00 5.02
C LYS A 80 3.84 3.58 4.48
N ASP A 81 3.63 3.38 3.18
CA ASP A 81 3.79 2.08 2.53
C ASP A 81 5.26 1.65 2.47
N MET A 82 6.17 2.62 2.36
CA MET A 82 7.63 2.41 2.41
C MET A 82 8.20 2.35 3.83
N ALA A 83 7.37 2.46 4.86
CA ALA A 83 7.85 2.37 6.23
C ALA A 83 8.49 0.98 6.46
N PRO A 84 9.71 0.92 7.03
CA PRO A 84 10.36 -0.36 7.29
C PRO A 84 9.49 -1.21 8.20
N CYS A 85 9.47 -2.52 7.95
CA CYS A 85 8.72 -3.43 8.81
C CYS A 85 9.25 -3.34 10.24
N ILE A 86 8.33 -3.19 11.21
CA ILE A 86 8.70 -3.21 12.62
C ILE A 86 8.93 -4.67 12.99
N VAL A 87 10.20 -5.07 13.06
CA VAL A 87 10.58 -6.40 13.52
C VAL A 87 10.28 -6.50 15.02
N PRO A 88 9.53 -7.52 15.49
CA PRO A 88 9.20 -7.65 16.90
C PRO A 88 10.45 -7.65 17.81
N PRO A 89 10.39 -7.04 19.02
CA PRO A 89 11.54 -6.96 19.92
C PRO A 89 12.15 -8.32 20.24
N LEU A 90 11.32 -9.36 20.36
CA LEU A 90 11.76 -10.73 20.59
C LEU A 90 12.68 -11.25 19.47
N VAL A 91 12.31 -11.01 18.21
CA VAL A 91 13.11 -11.43 17.04
C VAL A 91 14.44 -10.68 17.01
N MET A 92 14.43 -9.38 17.33
CA MET A 92 15.65 -8.58 17.44
C MET A 92 16.56 -9.05 18.57
N ALA A 93 15.99 -9.46 19.72
CA ALA A 93 16.74 -10.02 20.83
C ALA A 93 17.40 -11.35 20.46
N ALA A 94 16.66 -12.25 19.82
CA ALA A 94 17.19 -13.52 19.33
C ALA A 94 18.33 -13.31 18.31
N ALA A 95 18.16 -12.38 17.36
CA ALA A 95 19.21 -12.04 16.39
C ALA A 95 20.49 -11.52 17.05
N LYS A 96 20.38 -10.69 18.10
CA LYS A 96 21.53 -10.21 18.89
C LYS A 96 22.23 -11.34 19.64
N GLN A 97 21.47 -12.28 20.19
CA GLN A 97 22.01 -13.45 20.89
C GLN A 97 22.77 -14.35 19.90
N LEU A 98 22.16 -14.71 18.77
CA LEU A 98 22.80 -15.52 17.73
C LEU A 98 24.08 -14.87 17.21
N LYS A 99 24.07 -13.56 16.97
CA LYS A 99 25.27 -12.82 16.59
C LYS A 99 26.38 -12.89 17.64
N SER A 100 26.03 -12.81 18.93
CA SER A 100 26.99 -12.92 20.02
C SER A 100 27.61 -14.32 20.08
N GLN A 101 26.79 -15.37 19.93
CA GLN A 101 27.25 -16.75 19.84
C GLN A 101 28.17 -16.96 18.63
N GLN A 102 27.76 -16.47 17.46
CA GLN A 102 28.57 -16.54 16.24
C GLN A 102 29.95 -15.89 16.42
N LYS A 103 30.03 -14.73 17.12
CA LYS A 103 31.31 -14.07 17.45
C LYS A 103 32.17 -14.93 18.37
N GLN A 104 31.59 -15.56 19.38
CA GLN A 104 32.30 -16.45 20.30
C GLN A 104 32.84 -17.66 19.55
N THR A 105 31.99 -18.33 18.77
CA THR A 105 32.38 -19.47 17.94
C THR A 105 33.49 -19.10 16.94
N ALA A 106 33.43 -17.92 16.32
CA ALA A 106 34.49 -17.43 15.44
C ALA A 106 35.84 -17.27 16.14
N LEU A 107 35.84 -16.91 17.42
CA LEU A 107 37.06 -16.80 18.24
C LEU A 107 37.56 -18.18 18.67
N GLU A 108 36.66 -19.07 19.08
CA GLU A 108 36.96 -20.44 19.52
C GLU A 108 37.57 -21.28 18.39
N ILE A 109 36.95 -21.23 17.20
CA ILE A 109 37.39 -21.98 16.01
C ILE A 109 38.65 -21.35 15.37
N GLY A 110 38.92 -20.07 15.66
CA GLY A 110 40.18 -19.42 15.29
C GLY A 110 40.40 -19.39 13.78
N SER A 111 41.47 -20.03 13.28
CA SER A 111 41.82 -20.05 11.86
C SER A 111 40.85 -20.83 10.98
N GLN A 112 40.10 -21.78 11.55
CA GLN A 112 39.11 -22.58 10.83
C GLN A 112 37.79 -21.83 10.57
N TRP A 113 37.61 -20.61 11.11
CA TRP A 113 36.43 -19.80 10.86
C TRP A 113 36.39 -19.31 9.40
N ILE A 114 35.33 -19.68 8.70
CA ILE A 114 35.05 -19.29 7.31
C ILE A 114 34.01 -18.16 7.34
N GLY A 115 34.48 -16.91 7.24
CA GLY A 115 33.64 -15.71 7.22
C GLY A 115 34.45 -14.42 7.41
N LEU A 116 33.79 -13.28 7.23
CA LEU A 116 34.34 -11.93 7.44
C LEU A 116 34.67 -11.71 8.92
N ARG A 117 35.69 -10.88 9.19
CA ARG A 117 36.18 -10.61 10.56
C ARG A 117 36.32 -9.11 10.80
N GLY A 118 36.52 -8.74 12.06
CA GLY A 118 36.77 -7.36 12.46
C GLY A 118 35.58 -6.44 12.16
N LYS A 119 35.83 -5.35 11.45
CA LYS A 119 34.81 -4.33 11.14
C LYS A 119 33.71 -4.85 10.22
N ASP A 120 34.02 -5.86 9.41
CA ASP A 120 33.09 -6.42 8.42
C ASP A 120 32.34 -7.65 8.94
N PHE A 121 32.50 -8.01 10.22
CA PHE A 121 31.86 -9.19 10.80
C PHE A 121 30.34 -9.17 10.65
N ASP A 122 29.74 -7.99 10.69
CA ASP A 122 28.29 -7.80 10.61
C ASP A 122 27.71 -8.10 9.22
N ASN A 123 28.57 -8.26 8.20
CA ASN A 123 28.19 -8.67 6.86
C ASN A 123 28.14 -10.21 6.71
N ASN A 124 28.47 -10.97 7.76
CA ASN A 124 28.28 -12.42 7.75
C ASN A 124 26.80 -12.78 7.86
N PHE A 125 26.39 -13.83 7.13
CA PHE A 125 25.08 -14.43 7.35
C PHE A 125 25.03 -15.06 8.75
N VAL A 126 23.90 -14.91 9.44
CA VAL A 126 23.68 -15.48 10.79
C VAL A 126 23.72 -17.02 10.80
N PHE A 127 23.63 -17.64 9.62
CA PHE A 127 23.61 -19.09 9.40
C PHE A 127 24.69 -19.58 8.44
N THR A 128 25.90 -19.01 8.49
CA THR A 128 27.04 -19.64 7.80
C THR A 128 27.30 -21.00 8.44
N GLN A 129 26.71 -22.06 7.86
CA GLN A 129 26.89 -23.43 8.34
C GLN A 129 28.36 -23.82 8.18
N TRP A 130 28.97 -24.21 9.29
CA TRP A 130 30.19 -25.01 9.30
C TRP A 130 29.84 -26.36 8.69
N ILE A 131 30.58 -26.80 7.68
CA ILE A 131 30.56 -28.21 7.29
C ILE A 131 31.16 -28.95 8.48
N ALA A 132 30.32 -29.58 9.29
CA ALA A 132 30.78 -30.55 10.27
C ALA A 132 31.39 -31.72 9.49
N VAL A 133 32.70 -31.88 9.59
CA VAL A 133 33.39 -33.14 9.28
C VAL A 133 33.34 -34.00 10.53
#